data_AF-A0A847X1I4-F1
#
_entry.id   AF-A0A847X1I4-F1
#
_cell.length_a   1.000
_cell.length_b   1.000
_cell.length_c   1.000
_cell.angle_alpha   90.00
_cell.angle_beta   90.00
_cell.angle_gamma   90.00
#
_symmetry.space_group_name_H-M   'P 1'
#
loop_
_entity.id
_entity.type
_entity.pdbx_description
1 polymer ?
#
loop_
_entity_poly.entity_id
_entity_poly.type
_entity_poly.pdbx_seq_one_letter_code
_entity_poly.pdbx_strand_id
1 'polypeptide(L)' 'MATLVRLTKDQIDNLFKEAGEIENLFKDLHEELEGLRIPDSTLRRFAVLHGRYTSAIAYLERQRALGDE' A
#
# COMPACT_ATOMS: atom_id res chain seq x y z
N MET A 1 7.64 6.71 -28.17
CA MET A 1 7.99 5.35 -27.71
C MET A 1 8.09 5.39 -26.20
N ALA A 2 7.24 4.65 -25.48
CA ALA A 2 7.44 4.45 -24.05
C ALA A 2 8.45 3.32 -23.87
N THR A 3 9.60 3.61 -23.28
CA THR A 3 10.55 2.57 -22.88
C THR A 3 9.96 1.86 -21.67
N LEU A 4 9.52 0.62 -21.84
CA LEU A 4 9.14 -0.24 -20.71
C LEU A 4 10.42 -0.62 -19.97
N VAL A 5 10.72 0.10 -18.88
CA VAL A 5 11.81 -0.25 -17.98
C VAL A 5 11.29 -1.34 -17.05
N ARG A 6 11.82 -2.56 -17.19
CA ARG A 6 11.53 -3.66 -16.28
C ARG A 6 12.30 -3.45 -14.99
N LEU A 7 11.61 -3.50 -13.85
CA LEU A 7 12.27 -3.50 -12.55
C LEU A 7 13.06 -4.80 -12.36
N THR A 8 14.22 -4.72 -11.71
CA THR A 8 14.95 -5.90 -11.26
C THR A 8 14.20 -6.59 -10.11
N LYS A 9 14.52 -7.85 -9.84
CA LYS A 9 13.96 -8.58 -8.70
C LYS A 9 14.17 -7.82 -7.38
N ASP A 10 15.38 -7.32 -7.14
CA ASP A 10 15.70 -6.55 -5.94
C ASP A 10 14.90 -5.24 -5.85
N GLN A 11 14.64 -4.56 -6.98
CA GLN A 11 13.81 -3.36 -7.00
C GLN A 11 12.34 -3.68 -6.68
N ILE A 12 11.84 -4.83 -7.15
CA ILE A 12 10.49 -5.31 -6.84
C ILE A 12 10.39 -5.69 -5.35
N ASP A 13 11.39 -6.38 -4.82
CA ASP A 13 11.44 -6.80 -3.41
C ASP A 13 11.51 -5.59 -2.47
N ASN A 14 12.32 -4.59 -2.81
CA ASN A 14 12.36 -3.31 -2.07
C ASN A 14 11.03 -2.57 -2.14
N LEU A 15 10.37 -2.54 -3.30
CA LEU A 15 9.05 -1.91 -3.45
C LEU A 15 8.00 -2.55 -2.53
N PHE A 16 7.99 -3.89 -2.42
CA PHE A 16 7.07 -4.57 -1.49
C PHE A 16 7.43 -4.36 -0.03
N LYS A 17 8.73 -4.27 0.29
CA LYS A 17 9.17 -3.92 1.64
C LYS A 17 8.69 -2.51 2.03
N GLU A 18 8.93 -1.51 1.18
CA GLU A 18 8.46 -0.14 1.39
C GLU A 18 6.93 -0.10 1.49
N ALA A 19 6.22 -0.88 0.68
CA ALA A 19 4.77 -0.96 0.76
C ALA A 19 4.28 -1.51 2.11
N GLY A 20 4.97 -2.50 2.66
CA GLY A 20 4.70 -3.02 4.01
C GLY A 20 4.97 -1.99 5.11
N GLU A 21 6.02 -1.18 4.97
CA GLU A 21 6.32 -0.07 5.90
C GLU A 21 5.22 1.01 5.85
N ILE A 22 4.75 1.38 4.65
CA ILE A 22 3.65 2.32 4.45
C ILE A 22 2.33 1.79 5.05
N GLU A 23 2.06 0.49 4.90
CA GLU A 23 0.88 -0.15 5.48
C GLU A 23 0.87 -0.04 7.02
N ASN A 24 2.03 -0.16 7.66
CA ASN A 24 2.15 0.06 9.10
C ASN A 24 1.94 1.53 9.47
N LEU A 25 2.51 2.46 8.70
CA LEU A 25 2.27 3.91 8.90
C LEU A 25 0.79 4.28 8.77
N PHE A 26 0.04 3.66 7.87
CA PHE A 26 -1.41 3.86 7.78
C PHE A 26 -2.14 3.41 9.05
N LYS A 27 -1.71 2.29 9.66
CA LYS A 27 -2.32 1.82 10.91
C LYS A 27 -2.01 2.75 12.07
N ASP A 28 -0.75 3.15 12.22
CA ASP A 28 -0.33 4.09 13.25
C ASP A 28 -1.09 5.42 13.12
N LEU A 29 -1.21 5.94 11.90
CA LEU A 29 -1.97 7.16 11.63
C LEU A 29 -3.47 6.99 11.92
N HIS A 30 -4.04 5.82 11.67
CA HIS A 30 -5.43 5.54 12.04
C HIS A 30 -5.65 5.66 13.54
N GLU A 31 -4.77 5.03 14.33
CA GLU A 31 -4.81 5.07 15.80
C GLU A 31 -4.63 6.51 16.32
N GLU A 32 -3.72 7.29 15.72
CA GLU A 32 -3.55 8.70 16.04
C GLU A 32 -4.81 9.53 15.74
N LEU A 33 -5.43 9.33 14.58
CA LEU A 33 -6.66 10.04 14.19
C LEU A 33 -7.84 9.69 15.10
N GLU A 34 -7.97 8.43 15.52
CA GLU A 34 -8.96 8.01 16.52
C GLU A 34 -8.69 8.69 17.88
N GLY A 35 -7.43 8.71 18.32
CA GLY A 35 -7.01 9.37 19.56
C GLY A 35 -7.29 10.87 19.59
N LEU A 36 -7.18 11.55 18.44
CA LEU A 36 -7.46 12.98 18.29
C LEU A 36 -8.95 13.32 18.14
N ARG A 37 -9.86 12.32 18.21
CA ARG A 37 -11.31 12.50 18.05
C ARG A 37 -11.68 13.21 16.75
N ILE A 38 -10.97 12.89 15.67
CA ILE A 38 -11.27 13.38 14.33
C ILE A 38 -12.69 12.92 13.93
N PRO A 39 -13.47 13.73 13.18
CA PRO A 39 -14.82 13.33 12.79
C PRO A 39 -14.87 11.97 12.09
N ASP A 40 -15.87 11.15 12.41
CA ASP A 40 -16.10 9.83 11.81
C ASP A 40 -16.09 9.85 10.28
N SER A 41 -16.59 10.94 9.68
CA SER A 41 -16.59 11.11 8.22
C SER A 41 -15.18 11.15 7.63
N THR A 42 -14.20 11.66 8.37
CA THR A 42 -12.79 11.68 7.98
C THR A 42 -12.15 10.32 8.21
N LEU A 43 -12.42 9.66 9.35
CA LEU A 43 -11.96 8.29 9.60
C LEU A 43 -12.46 7.30 8.54
N ARG A 44 -13.73 7.42 8.11
CA ARG A 44 -14.28 6.60 7.01
C ARG A 44 -13.58 6.88 5.68
N ARG A 45 -13.32 8.14 5.34
CA ARG A 45 -12.58 8.50 4.12
C ARG A 45 -11.16 7.97 4.15
N PHE A 46 -10.51 8.02 5.31
CA PHE A 46 -9.20 7.42 5.54
C PHE A 46 -9.23 5.90 5.34
N ALA A 47 -10.17 5.19 5.96
CA ALA A 47 -10.30 3.74 5.81
C ALA A 47 -10.54 3.32 4.35
N VAL A 48 -11.30 4.10 3.58
CA VAL A 48 -11.48 3.88 2.14
C VAL A 48 -10.16 4.07 1.38
N LEU A 49 -9.40 5.12 1.67
CA LEU A 49 -8.10 5.36 1.03
C LEU A 49 -7.12 4.22 1.33
N HIS A 50 -7.00 3.86 2.62
CA HIS A 50 -6.16 2.77 3.09
C HIS A 50 -6.53 1.44 2.42
N GLY A 51 -7.83 1.08 2.41
CA GLY A 51 -8.28 -0.14 1.75
C GLY A 51 -8.01 -0.19 0.24
N ARG A 52 -8.07 0.95 -0.45
CA ARG A 52 -7.69 1.05 -1.88
C ARG A 52 -6.19 0.84 -2.08
N TYR A 53 -5.37 1.39 -1.19
CA TYR A 53 -3.92 1.17 -1.19
C TYR A 53 -3.59 -0.31 -0.99
N THR A 54 -4.09 -0.93 0.08
CA THR A 54 -3.86 -2.35 0.39
C THR A 54 -4.31 -3.25 -0.75
N SER A 55 -5.46 -2.95 -1.39
CA SER A 55 -5.95 -3.71 -2.55
C SER A 55 -5.02 -3.61 -3.76
N ALA A 56 -4.44 -2.43 -4.01
CA ALA A 56 -3.49 -2.23 -5.11
C ALA A 56 -2.18 -3.01 -4.87
N ILE A 57 -1.65 -2.98 -3.66
CA ILE A 57 -0.45 -3.75 -3.30
C ILE A 57 -0.71 -5.25 -3.43
N ALA A 58 -1.83 -5.76 -2.90
CA ALA A 58 -2.21 -7.16 -3.02
C ALA A 58 -2.42 -7.61 -4.49
N TYR A 59 -2.84 -6.70 -5.37
CA TYR A 59 -2.86 -6.97 -6.81
C TYR A 59 -1.43 -7.12 -7.36
N LEU A 60 -0.52 -6.21 -7.03
CA LEU A 60 0.87 -6.27 -7.46
C LEU A 60 1.60 -7.52 -6.95
N GLU A 61 1.37 -7.93 -5.69
CA GLU A 61 1.94 -9.15 -5.13
C GLU A 61 1.52 -10.39 -5.91
N ARG A 62 0.23 -10.48 -6.29
CA ARG A 62 -0.28 -11.57 -7.12
C ARG A 62 0.34 -11.56 -8.52
N GLN A 63 0.51 -10.39 -9.13
CA GLN A 63 1.17 -10.27 -10.43
C GLN A 63 2.63 -10.73 -10.38
N ARG A 64 3.34 -10.43 -9.27
CA ARG A 64 4.70 -10.95 -9.04
C ARG A 64 4.69 -12.47 -8.95
N ALA A 65 3.82 -13.05 -8.12
CA ALA A 65 3.75 -14.50 -7.94
C ALA A 65 3.49 -15.25 -9.25
N LEU A 66 2.61 -14.72 -10.10
CA LEU A 66 2.33 -15.28 -11.43
C LEU A 66 3.48 -15.11 -12.44
N GLY A 67 4.34 -14.10 -12.24
CA GLY A 67 5.51 -13.87 -13.09
C GLY A 67 6.75 -14.67 -12.69
N ASP A 68 6.72 -15.31 -11.52
CA ASP A 68 7.74 -16.21 -11.00
C ASP A 68 7.44 -17.71 -11.33
N GLU A 69 6.25 -18.03 -11.88
CA GLU A 69 5.86 -19.34 -12.46
C GLU A 69 6.29 -19.47 -13.93
#